data_AF-A0A7C2R759-F1
#
_entry.id   AF-A0A7C2R759-F1
#
_cell.length_a   1.000
_cell.length_b   1.000
_cell.length_c   1.000
_cell.angle_alpha   90.00
_cell.angle_beta   90.00
_cell.angle_gamma   90.00
#
_symmetry.space_group_name_H-M   'P 1'
#
loop_
_entity.id
_entity.type
_entity.pdbx_description
1 polymer ?
#
loop_
_entity_poly.entity_id
_entity_poly.type
_entity_poly.pdbx_seq_one_letter_code
_entity_poly.pdbx_strand_id
1 'polypeptide(L)'
;MPISRQELAEALERTAGGDLAAFKTVYTATSVKLYGIVARILGQPDLANEVLQEVYIRVWQRAGEFDAAAGSPITWLATIARNRALDEARRTTMRSLEEMPELLQVPSDDDPAAGQERSEQLRRLYACLDRLEPEKREIVLLVYHHGLTREEIANRLGRPVATVKTWLRRSLAQLKGCLDQ
;
A
#
# COMPACT_ATOMS: atom_id res chain seq x y z
N MET A 1 9.02 1.56 -23.33
CA MET A 1 10.22 1.75 -22.49
C MET A 1 9.75 2.05 -21.07
N PRO A 2 10.29 1.41 -20.02
CA PRO A 2 9.87 1.72 -18.65
C PRO A 2 10.26 3.15 -18.30
N ILE A 3 9.34 3.92 -17.72
CA ILE A 3 9.62 5.26 -17.21
C ILE A 3 10.63 5.16 -16.07
N SER A 4 11.61 6.05 -16.02
CA SER A 4 12.53 6.14 -14.89
C SER A 4 11.83 6.71 -13.65
N ARG A 5 12.45 6.53 -12.46
CA ARG A 5 11.94 7.10 -11.21
C ARG A 5 11.85 8.63 -11.28
N GLN A 6 12.83 9.28 -11.90
CA GLN A 6 12.88 10.73 -12.00
C GLN A 6 11.80 11.25 -12.96
N GLU A 7 11.67 10.66 -14.15
CA GLU A 7 10.62 11.03 -15.11
C GLU A 7 9.21 10.86 -14.52
N LEU A 8 8.99 9.81 -13.71
CA LEU A 8 7.71 9.61 -13.02
C LEU A 8 7.45 10.66 -11.93
N ALA A 9 8.49 11.10 -11.21
CA ALA A 9 8.38 12.19 -10.24
C ALA A 9 8.03 13.52 -10.92
N GLU A 10 8.73 13.86 -12.01
CA GLU A 10 8.47 15.08 -12.81
C GLU A 10 7.05 15.05 -13.41
N ALA A 11 6.57 13.89 -13.84
CA ALA A 11 5.20 13.73 -14.33
C ALA A 11 4.14 13.95 -13.23
N LEU A 12 4.41 13.53 -11.98
CA LEU A 12 3.54 13.82 -10.84
C LEU A 12 3.55 15.31 -10.47
N GLU A 13 4.70 15.97 -10.50
CA GLU A 13 4.80 17.41 -10.23
C GLU A 13 3.99 18.23 -11.26
N ARG A 14 4.11 17.90 -12.55
CA ARG A 14 3.30 18.52 -13.60
C ARG A 14 1.82 18.22 -13.46
N THR A 15 1.47 17.00 -13.03
CA THR A 15 0.08 16.63 -12.72
C THR A 15 -0.49 17.53 -11.62
N ALA A 16 0.31 17.87 -10.60
CA ALA A 16 -0.11 18.80 -9.54
C ALA A 16 -0.41 20.21 -10.08
N GLY A 17 0.24 20.62 -11.16
CA GLY A 17 -0.04 21.84 -11.90
C GLY A 17 -1.26 21.75 -12.85
N GLY A 18 -1.98 20.63 -12.89
CA GLY A 18 -3.13 20.43 -13.76
C GLY A 18 -2.78 19.99 -15.19
N ASP A 19 -1.57 19.46 -15.42
CA ASP A 19 -1.15 18.98 -16.73
C ASP A 19 -1.74 17.59 -17.05
N LEU A 20 -2.73 17.58 -17.94
CA LEU A 20 -3.42 16.35 -18.35
C LEU A 20 -2.53 15.36 -19.11
N ALA A 21 -1.53 15.85 -19.84
CA ALA A 21 -0.60 14.98 -20.57
C ALA A 21 0.37 14.29 -19.60
N ALA A 22 0.83 15.01 -18.57
CA ALA A 22 1.65 14.43 -17.50
C ALA A 22 0.86 13.37 -16.72
N PHE A 23 -0.41 13.64 -16.40
CA PHE A 23 -1.28 12.66 -15.75
C PHE A 23 -1.47 11.39 -16.58
N LYS A 24 -1.66 11.53 -17.90
CA LYS A 24 -1.73 10.39 -18.82
C LYS A 24 -0.43 9.58 -18.79
N THR A 25 0.73 10.22 -18.73
CA THR A 25 2.02 9.53 -18.58
C THR A 25 2.08 8.73 -17.28
N VAL A 26 1.67 9.31 -16.15
CA VAL A 26 1.58 8.61 -14.85
C VAL A 26 0.67 7.39 -14.97
N TYR A 27 -0.51 7.54 -15.56
CA TYR A 27 -1.47 6.46 -15.77
C TYR A 27 -0.90 5.33 -16.63
N THR A 28 -0.39 5.64 -17.83
CA THR A 28 0.14 4.63 -18.76
C THR A 28 1.33 3.88 -18.16
N ALA A 29 2.18 4.56 -17.38
CA ALA A 29 3.33 3.94 -16.77
C ALA A 29 3.01 3.04 -15.57
N THR A 30 1.90 3.26 -14.86
CA THR A 30 1.68 2.65 -13.54
C THR A 30 0.38 1.85 -13.41
N SER A 31 -0.56 1.96 -14.36
CA SER A 31 -1.90 1.32 -14.29
C SER A 31 -1.84 -0.18 -14.10
N VAL A 32 -1.00 -0.90 -14.85
CA VAL A 32 -0.85 -2.36 -14.72
C VAL A 32 -0.43 -2.76 -13.31
N LYS A 33 0.54 -2.04 -12.72
CA LYS A 33 1.05 -2.33 -11.37
C LYS A 33 0.01 -2.01 -10.30
N LEU A 34 -0.64 -0.85 -10.39
CA LEU A 34 -1.66 -0.45 -9.42
C LEU A 34 -2.90 -1.35 -9.52
N TYR A 35 -3.31 -1.74 -10.73
CA TYR A 35 -4.36 -2.74 -10.93
C TYR A 35 -4.02 -4.06 -10.24
N GLY A 36 -2.79 -4.58 -10.42
CA GLY A 36 -2.37 -5.82 -9.75
C GLY A 36 -2.39 -5.75 -8.22
N ILE A 37 -2.16 -4.57 -7.63
CA ILE A 37 -2.33 -4.35 -6.18
C ILE A 37 -3.80 -4.40 -5.80
N VAL A 38 -4.65 -3.63 -6.50
CA VAL A 38 -6.08 -3.53 -6.22
C VAL A 38 -6.78 -4.87 -6.41
N ALA A 39 -6.55 -5.55 -7.53
CA ALA A 39 -7.14 -6.83 -7.87
C ALA A 39 -6.79 -7.92 -6.86
N ARG A 40 -5.54 -7.93 -6.36
CA ARG A 40 -5.11 -8.87 -5.31
C ARG A 40 -5.84 -8.67 -3.99
N ILE A 41 -6.19 -7.43 -3.64
CA ILE A 41 -6.89 -7.12 -2.39
C ILE A 41 -8.39 -7.43 -2.51
N LEU A 42 -8.99 -7.15 -3.67
CA LEU A 42 -10.44 -7.23 -3.86
C LEU A 42 -10.91 -8.60 -4.36
N GLY A 43 -10.06 -9.35 -5.07
CA GLY A 43 -10.42 -10.66 -5.64
C GLY A 43 -11.49 -10.62 -6.75
N GLN A 44 -11.97 -9.44 -7.15
CA GLN A 44 -13.02 -9.24 -8.14
C GLN A 44 -12.56 -8.28 -9.24
N PRO A 45 -12.42 -8.73 -10.51
CA PRO A 45 -11.89 -7.91 -11.60
C PRO A 45 -12.69 -6.62 -11.88
N ASP A 46 -14.02 -6.70 -11.87
CA ASP A 46 -14.88 -5.56 -12.19
C ASP A 46 -14.75 -4.46 -11.13
N LEU A 47 -14.83 -4.84 -9.86
CA LEU A 47 -14.62 -3.93 -8.73
C LEU A 47 -13.20 -3.36 -8.71
N ALA A 48 -12.20 -4.16 -9.10
CA ALA A 48 -10.83 -3.68 -9.18
C ALA A 48 -10.65 -2.59 -10.24
N ASN A 49 -11.33 -2.68 -11.38
CA ASN A 49 -11.31 -1.63 -12.39
C ASN A 49 -11.97 -0.33 -11.90
N GLU A 50 -13.12 -0.43 -11.22
CA GLU A 50 -13.80 0.73 -10.62
C GLU A 50 -12.91 1.42 -9.59
N VAL A 51 -12.35 0.64 -8.65
CA VAL A 51 -11.44 1.16 -7.63
C VAL A 51 -10.18 1.77 -8.25
N LEU A 52 -9.64 1.18 -9.31
CA LEU A 52 -8.47 1.74 -10.00
C LEU A 52 -8.77 3.13 -10.57
N GLN A 53 -9.96 3.35 -11.14
CA GLN A 53 -10.37 4.67 -11.63
C GLN A 53 -10.40 5.69 -10.50
N GLU A 54 -11.00 5.33 -9.36
CA GLU A 54 -11.01 6.19 -8.17
C GLU A 54 -9.61 6.49 -7.63
N VAL A 55 -8.70 5.52 -7.67
CA VAL A 55 -7.29 5.72 -7.32
C VAL A 55 -6.68 6.82 -8.17
N TYR A 56 -6.91 6.80 -9.49
CA TYR A 56 -6.37 7.81 -10.38
C TYR A 56 -7.02 9.19 -10.20
N ILE A 57 -8.32 9.25 -9.86
CA ILE A 57 -8.96 10.52 -9.44
C ILE A 57 -8.26 11.08 -8.20
N ARG A 58 -7.96 10.23 -7.21
CA ARG A 58 -7.22 10.64 -6.00
C ARG A 58 -5.79 11.07 -6.33
N VAL A 59 -5.11 10.39 -7.26
CA VAL A 59 -3.77 10.78 -7.73
C VAL A 59 -3.81 12.18 -8.33
N TRP A 60 -4.77 12.48 -9.21
CA TRP A 60 -4.94 13.81 -9.78
C TRP A 60 -5.12 14.88 -8.69
N GLN A 61 -6.02 14.63 -7.73
CA GLN A 61 -6.34 15.58 -6.66
C GLN A 61 -5.18 15.81 -5.68
N ARG A 62 -4.35 14.79 -5.46
CA ARG A 62 -3.33 14.78 -4.40
C ARG A 62 -1.91 14.80 -4.94
N ALA A 63 -1.70 14.94 -6.24
CA ALA A 63 -0.37 14.95 -6.84
C ALA A 63 0.57 15.99 -6.20
N GLY A 64 0.03 17.14 -5.77
CA GLY A 64 0.81 18.17 -5.05
C GLY A 64 1.26 17.79 -3.64
N GLU A 65 0.76 16.68 -3.08
CA GLU A 65 1.21 16.13 -1.79
C GLU A 65 2.40 15.16 -1.96
N PHE A 66 2.76 14.81 -3.19
CA PHE A 66 3.92 13.96 -3.44
C PHE A 66 5.21 14.73 -3.14
N ASP A 67 6.05 14.14 -2.29
CA ASP A 67 7.39 14.66 -1.96
C ASP A 67 8.44 13.63 -2.38
N ALA A 68 9.26 14.00 -3.37
CA ALA A 68 10.34 13.17 -3.90
C ALA A 68 11.45 12.88 -2.88
N ALA A 69 11.62 13.74 -1.86
CA ALA A 69 12.55 13.51 -0.76
C ALA A 69 12.01 12.52 0.27
N ALA A 70 10.68 12.44 0.43
CA ALA A 70 10.02 11.54 1.37
C ALA A 70 9.91 10.10 0.87
N GLY A 71 9.97 9.85 -0.45
CA GLY A 71 9.86 8.49 -0.97
C GLY A 71 9.89 8.35 -2.49
N SER A 72 9.69 7.12 -2.95
CA SER A 72 9.59 6.81 -4.38
C SER A 72 8.17 7.11 -4.91
N PRO A 73 8.02 7.72 -6.11
CA PRO A 73 6.74 7.93 -6.77
C PRO A 73 5.86 6.68 -6.80
N ILE A 74 6.45 5.52 -7.12
CA ILE A 74 5.70 4.26 -7.23
C ILE A 74 5.19 3.78 -5.88
N THR A 75 5.92 4.05 -4.80
CA THR A 75 5.52 3.70 -3.43
C THR A 75 4.36 4.58 -2.97
N TRP A 76 4.40 5.87 -3.30
CA TRP A 76 3.31 6.80 -3.00
C TRP A 76 2.02 6.40 -3.74
N LEU A 77 2.12 6.14 -5.05
CA LEU A 77 1.00 5.63 -5.86
C LEU A 77 0.44 4.30 -5.35
N ALA A 78 1.32 3.34 -5.04
CA ALA A 78 0.93 2.04 -4.48
C ALA A 78 0.22 2.19 -3.13
N THR A 79 0.61 3.17 -2.31
CA THR A 79 -0.04 3.46 -1.02
C THR A 79 -1.47 3.96 -1.22
N ILE A 80 -1.69 4.86 -2.18
CA ILE A 80 -3.05 5.34 -2.54
C ILE A 80 -3.90 4.16 -3.02
N ALA A 81 -3.37 3.34 -3.94
CA ALA A 81 -4.06 2.18 -4.49
C ALA A 81 -4.46 1.17 -3.41
N ARG A 82 -3.50 0.77 -2.58
CA ARG A 82 -3.71 -0.17 -1.48
C ARG A 82 -4.76 0.35 -0.50
N ASN A 83 -4.65 1.61 -0.08
CA ASN A 83 -5.58 2.18 0.89
C ASN A 83 -7.00 2.21 0.34
N ARG A 84 -7.20 2.64 -0.93
CA ARG A 84 -8.53 2.64 -1.54
C ARG A 84 -9.10 1.23 -1.68
N ALA A 85 -8.29 0.25 -2.09
CA ALA A 85 -8.73 -1.14 -2.19
C ALA A 85 -9.15 -1.71 -0.83
N LEU A 86 -8.42 -1.40 0.25
CA LEU A 86 -8.81 -1.84 1.59
C LEU A 86 -10.03 -1.11 2.13
N ASP A 87 -10.21 0.17 1.80
CA ASP A 87 -11.44 0.89 2.08
C ASP A 87 -12.63 0.20 1.41
N GLU A 88 -12.47 -0.26 0.16
CA GLU A 88 -13.53 -0.95 -0.58
C GLU A 88 -13.78 -2.36 -0.07
N ALA A 89 -12.72 -3.14 0.17
CA ALA A 89 -12.82 -4.48 0.75
C ALA A 89 -13.62 -4.44 2.06
N ARG A 90 -13.38 -3.44 2.92
CA ARG A 90 -14.13 -3.27 4.17
C ARG A 90 -15.60 -2.95 3.93
N ARG A 91 -15.95 -2.12 2.94
CA ARG A 91 -17.35 -1.85 2.58
C ARG A 91 -18.06 -3.12 2.12
N THR A 92 -17.39 -3.93 1.31
CA THR A 92 -17.91 -5.22 0.84
C THR A 92 -18.03 -6.21 2.00
N THR A 93 -17.02 -6.35 2.85
CA THR A 93 -17.08 -7.22 4.03
C THR A 93 -18.16 -6.77 5.02
N MET A 94 -18.36 -5.47 5.25
CA MET A 94 -19.48 -4.98 6.06
C MET A 94 -20.84 -5.32 5.47
N ARG A 95 -20.97 -5.36 4.14
CA ARG A 95 -22.17 -5.85 3.44
C ARG A 95 -22.30 -7.38 3.50
N SER A 96 -21.17 -8.10 3.51
CA SER A 96 -21.10 -9.56 3.57
C SER A 96 -21.10 -10.14 4.99
N LEU A 97 -21.03 -9.35 6.05
CA LEU A 97 -21.13 -9.84 7.43
C LEU A 97 -22.55 -10.34 7.80
N GLU A 98 -23.51 -10.23 6.88
CA GLU A 98 -24.77 -10.98 6.92
C GLU A 98 -24.60 -12.44 6.41
N GLU A 99 -23.52 -12.77 5.68
CA GLU A 99 -23.26 -14.09 5.07
C GLU A 99 -21.73 -14.34 4.88
N MET A 100 -21.06 -15.05 5.81
CA MET A 100 -19.61 -15.38 5.73
C MET A 100 -19.39 -16.90 5.55
N PRO A 101 -18.26 -17.39 4.95
CA PRO A 101 -16.92 -17.31 5.57
C PRO A 101 -15.71 -16.98 4.65
N GLU A 102 -14.65 -16.53 5.35
CA GLU A 102 -13.19 -16.37 5.10
C GLU A 102 -12.53 -16.93 3.82
N LEU A 103 -11.59 -16.15 3.25
CA LEU A 103 -10.53 -16.65 2.36
C LEU A 103 -9.19 -15.94 2.57
N LEU A 104 -8.21 -16.71 3.07
CA LEU A 104 -6.76 -16.51 3.00
C LEU A 104 -6.24 -17.23 1.76
N GLN A 105 -5.39 -16.62 0.92
CA GLN A 105 -4.25 -17.28 0.24
C GLN A 105 -3.23 -16.23 -0.28
N VAL A 106 -1.95 -16.57 -0.19
CA VAL A 106 -0.80 -15.80 -0.72
C VAL A 106 -0.24 -16.53 -1.95
N PRO A 107 -0.26 -15.93 -3.16
CA PRO A 107 0.49 -16.46 -4.31
C PRO A 107 1.86 -15.80 -4.50
N SER A 108 2.85 -16.66 -4.78
CA SER A 108 4.26 -16.40 -5.15
C SER A 108 4.44 -15.47 -6.37
N ASP A 109 5.51 -14.65 -6.36
CA ASP A 109 5.91 -13.73 -7.44
C ASP A 109 6.56 -14.47 -8.64
N ASP A 110 6.17 -14.13 -9.87
CA ASP A 110 6.85 -14.50 -11.13
C ASP A 110 7.61 -13.30 -11.73
N ASP A 111 8.92 -13.22 -11.46
CA ASP A 111 9.97 -12.61 -12.30
C ASP A 111 11.37 -13.00 -11.73
N PRO A 112 12.18 -13.84 -12.41
CA PRO A 112 13.38 -14.43 -11.81
C PRO A 112 14.52 -13.43 -11.51
N ALA A 113 14.66 -12.36 -12.30
CA ALA A 113 15.78 -11.42 -12.16
C ALA A 113 15.47 -10.29 -11.16
N ALA A 114 14.24 -9.76 -11.20
CA ALA A 114 13.74 -8.84 -10.19
C ALA A 114 13.41 -9.55 -8.86
N GLY A 115 13.21 -10.87 -8.90
CA GLY A 115 12.91 -11.72 -7.75
C GLY A 115 14.08 -11.88 -6.78
N GLN A 116 15.33 -11.83 -7.24
CA GLN A 116 16.51 -12.04 -6.39
C GLN A 116 16.76 -10.84 -5.44
N GLU A 117 16.82 -9.62 -5.96
CA GLU A 117 16.95 -8.38 -5.17
C GLU A 117 15.70 -8.11 -4.32
N ARG A 118 14.51 -8.33 -4.89
CA ARG A 118 13.24 -8.22 -4.16
C ARG A 118 13.17 -9.25 -3.03
N SER A 119 13.69 -10.45 -3.23
CA SER A 119 13.81 -11.49 -2.20
C SER A 119 14.79 -11.10 -1.10
N GLU A 120 15.89 -10.43 -1.42
CA GLU A 120 16.84 -9.95 -0.39
C GLU A 120 16.27 -8.79 0.43
N GLN A 121 15.63 -7.80 -0.21
CA GLN A 121 14.94 -6.72 0.49
C GLN A 121 13.79 -7.24 1.36
N LEU A 122 13.00 -8.20 0.85
CA LEU A 122 11.95 -8.87 1.62
C LEU A 122 12.53 -9.65 2.79
N ARG A 123 13.62 -10.41 2.59
CA ARG A 123 14.31 -11.12 3.68
C ARG A 123 14.80 -10.16 4.76
N ARG A 124 15.37 -9.03 4.38
CA ARG A 124 15.82 -7.99 5.32
C ARG A 124 14.65 -7.35 6.06
N LEU A 125 13.53 -7.10 5.39
CA LEU A 125 12.30 -6.62 6.02
C LEU A 125 11.77 -7.63 7.05
N TYR A 126 11.69 -8.91 6.70
CA TYR A 126 11.27 -9.96 7.65
C TYR A 126 12.22 -10.06 8.84
N ALA A 127 13.54 -10.02 8.61
CA ALA A 127 14.52 -9.99 9.70
C ALA A 127 14.38 -8.76 10.61
N CYS A 128 14.07 -7.59 10.06
CA CYS A 128 13.80 -6.38 10.85
C CYS A 128 12.47 -6.46 11.60
N LEU A 129 11.42 -7.03 11.00
CA LEU A 129 10.16 -7.32 11.67
C LEU A 129 10.37 -8.29 12.84
N ASP A 130 11.27 -9.26 12.69
CA ASP A 130 11.61 -10.22 13.73
C ASP A 130 12.32 -9.60 14.94
N ARG A 131 12.91 -8.40 14.79
CA ARG A 131 13.46 -7.60 15.90
C ARG A 131 12.42 -6.83 16.70
N LEU A 132 11.17 -6.74 16.20
CA LEU A 132 10.07 -6.16 16.97
C LEU A 132 9.54 -7.19 17.98
N GLU A 133 9.08 -6.69 19.14
CA GLU A 133 8.28 -7.49 20.06
C GLU A 133 7.04 -8.06 19.35
N PRO A 134 6.58 -9.27 19.70
CA PRO A 134 5.49 -9.96 19.00
C PRO A 134 4.23 -9.10 18.82
N GLU A 135 3.75 -8.43 19.88
CA GLU A 135 2.56 -7.58 19.80
C GLU A 135 2.76 -6.37 18.85
N LYS A 136 3.98 -5.81 18.82
CA LYS A 136 4.32 -4.69 17.94
C LYS A 136 4.41 -5.13 16.47
N ARG A 137 4.94 -6.33 16.22
CA ARG A 137 4.96 -6.97 14.89
C ARG A 137 3.54 -7.25 14.41
N GLU A 138 2.70 -7.81 15.27
CA GLU A 138 1.31 -8.10 14.97
C GLU A 138 0.54 -6.84 14.57
N ILE A 139 0.66 -5.74 15.32
CA ILE A 139 0.01 -4.47 14.96
C ILE A 139 0.48 -3.97 13.58
N VAL A 140 1.78 -4.05 13.28
CA VAL A 140 2.31 -3.66 11.97
C VAL A 140 1.69 -4.52 10.87
N LEU A 141 1.61 -5.84 11.04
CA LEU A 141 0.99 -6.74 10.08
C LEU A 141 -0.51 -6.49 9.95
N LEU A 142 -1.24 -6.26 11.03
CA LEU A 142 -2.67 -5.95 10.98
C LEU A 142 -2.96 -4.69 10.17
N VAL A 143 -2.13 -3.65 10.27
CA VAL A 143 -2.28 -2.43 9.46
C VAL A 143 -1.84 -2.65 8.01
N TYR A 144 -0.63 -3.17 7.80
CA TYR A 144 0.04 -3.15 6.50
C TYR A 144 -0.16 -4.41 5.66
N HIS A 145 -0.53 -5.53 6.28
CA HIS A 145 -0.92 -6.75 5.59
C HIS A 145 -2.45 -6.88 5.54
N HIS A 146 -3.13 -6.80 6.69
CA HIS A 146 -4.58 -7.02 6.76
C HIS A 146 -5.44 -5.76 6.55
N GLY A 147 -4.84 -4.57 6.59
CA GLY A 147 -5.55 -3.33 6.29
C GLY A 147 -6.49 -2.82 7.37
N LEU A 148 -6.38 -3.32 8.60
CA LEU A 148 -7.20 -2.86 9.71
C LEU A 148 -6.85 -1.41 10.10
N THR A 149 -7.88 -0.66 10.47
CA THR A 149 -7.78 0.65 11.12
C THR A 149 -7.22 0.54 12.52
N ARG A 150 -6.77 1.67 13.08
CA ARG A 150 -6.25 1.68 14.46
C ARG A 150 -7.35 1.36 15.46
N GLU A 151 -8.58 1.73 15.13
CA GLU A 151 -9.81 1.49 15.87
C GLU A 151 -10.19 0.00 15.86
N GLU A 152 -10.16 -0.66 14.70
CA GLU A 152 -10.39 -2.11 14.60
C GLU A 152 -9.32 -2.92 15.36
N ILE A 153 -8.05 -2.50 15.26
CA ILE A 153 -6.95 -3.14 16.01
C ILE A 153 -7.12 -2.93 17.51
N ALA A 154 -7.48 -1.72 17.94
CA ALA A 154 -7.75 -1.39 19.33
C ALA A 154 -8.86 -2.29 19.91
N ASN A 155 -9.96 -2.44 19.16
CA ASN A 155 -11.06 -3.32 19.54
C ASN A 155 -10.63 -4.79 19.59
N ARG A 156 -9.90 -5.26 18.57
CA ARG A 156 -9.43 -6.66 18.48
C ARG A 156 -8.46 -7.03 19.59
N LEU A 157 -7.56 -6.12 19.98
CA LEU A 157 -6.53 -6.37 20.98
C LEU A 157 -6.93 -5.92 22.40
N GLY A 158 -8.12 -5.34 22.57
CA GLY A 158 -8.56 -4.78 23.86
C GLY A 158 -7.66 -3.66 24.38
N ARG A 159 -7.07 -2.86 23.47
CA ARG A 159 -6.13 -1.77 23.81
C ARG A 159 -6.68 -0.41 23.39
N PRO A 160 -6.36 0.68 24.11
CA PRO A 160 -6.74 2.02 23.66
C PRO A 160 -6.15 2.38 22.28
N VAL A 161 -6.92 3.07 21.44
CA VAL A 161 -6.48 3.55 20.11
C VAL A 161 -5.20 4.39 20.19
N ALA A 162 -5.06 5.20 21.24
CA ALA A 162 -3.84 5.98 21.48
C ALA A 162 -2.59 5.10 21.68
N THR A 163 -2.75 3.94 22.32
CA THR A 163 -1.68 2.95 22.51
C THR A 163 -1.30 2.33 21.16
N VAL A 164 -2.29 1.90 20.37
CA VAL A 164 -2.06 1.34 19.03
C VAL A 164 -1.32 2.34 18.14
N LYS A 165 -1.75 3.61 18.11
CA LYS A 165 -1.08 4.69 17.36
C LYS A 165 0.37 4.87 17.82
N THR A 166 0.62 4.87 19.13
CA THR A 166 1.96 5.05 19.69
C THR A 166 2.88 3.87 19.35
N TRP A 167 2.38 2.63 19.49
CA TRP A 167 3.14 1.44 19.17
C TRP A 167 3.46 1.38 17.68
N LEU A 168 2.48 1.61 16.81
CA LEU A 168 2.69 1.64 15.36
C LEU A 168 3.77 2.65 14.97
N ARG A 169 3.70 3.88 15.49
CA ARG A 169 4.71 4.92 15.22
C ARG A 169 6.11 4.47 15.63
N ARG A 170 6.26 3.90 16.84
CA ARG A 170 7.56 3.43 17.37
C ARG A 170 8.09 2.24 16.58
N SER A 171 7.23 1.27 16.24
CA SER A 171 7.60 0.11 15.43
C SER A 171 8.10 0.54 14.06
N LEU A 172 7.43 1.49 13.40
CA LEU A 172 7.87 2.01 12.09
C LEU A 172 9.20 2.75 12.17
N ALA A 173 9.44 3.52 13.24
CA ALA A 173 10.73 4.18 13.45
C ALA A 173 11.87 3.16 13.65
N GLN A 174 11.61 2.09 14.40
CA GLN A 174 12.57 1.00 14.60
C GLN A 174 12.85 0.22 13.31
N LEU A 175 11.81 -0.08 12.52
CA LEU A 175 11.95 -0.74 11.23
C LEU A 175 12.76 0.11 10.26
N LYS A 176 12.50 1.42 10.18
CA LYS A 176 13.29 2.35 9.37
C LYS A 176 14.77 2.31 9.76
N GLY A 177 15.07 2.48 11.05
CA GLY A 177 16.46 2.42 11.54
C GLY A 177 17.16 1.08 11.29
N CYS A 178 16.41 -0.04 11.26
CA CYS A 178 16.96 -1.36 10.92
C CYS A 178 17.22 -1.53 9.42
N LEU A 179 16.35 -0.97 8.57
CA LEU A 179 16.47 -1.05 7.11
C LEU A 179 17.51 -0.09 6.54
N ASP A 180 17.85 0.99 7.27
CA ASP A 180 18.88 1.96 6.89
C ASP A 180 20.31 1.52 7.29
N GLN A 181 20.46 0.39 8.01
CA GLN A 181 21.74 -0.20 8.47
C GLN A 181 22.25 -1.30 7.53
#